data_AF-A0A8H6YZE5-F1
#
_entry.id   AF-A0A8H6YZE5-F1
#
_cell.length_a   1.000
_cell.length_b   1.000
_cell.length_c   1.000
_cell.angle_alpha   90.00
_cell.angle_beta   90.00
_cell.angle_gamma   90.00
#
_symmetry.space_group_name_H-M   'P 1'
#
loop_
_entity.id
_entity.type
_entity.pdbx_description
1 polymer ?
#
loop_
_entity_poly.entity_id
_entity_poly.type
_entity_poly.pdbx_seq_one_letter_code
_entity_poly.pdbx_strand_id
1 'polypeptide(L)'
;MTTPTLSSTVATSSSSVLFLSLPPYSIPSLPPSYSPDPSPGEECLERTPGVRAHLTGTYIKRCGCDAVGLSDHDLSATIPTYGRNSPIHGFVSLEDRETVSGIVLNIHGRIDVIVSGGGSHTTNLVSKSYTLWSSRTSRGTTTSTCPSVIPFSVSLPSEFRDHHGLPRALPPTSELTFAASRGLFFKTGYMLWVSIARSPSRRFKLLNTRNIISIDFKYAPRVRLSRPIQPVTEFLSDVKMMPEEFRQVVFPLVATSTVTPDMELHLFLPAIEIFDLKGTNPVPCSTHRACLCAARIRFRLEPQRRNGHHVNNNRKFGPAGHRRHQRTQRITQPRHWARKNAPPTAWGSNRTTREQRRKRLWTGKGSCAAVRM
;
A
#
# COMPACT_ATOMS: atom_id res chain seq x y z
N MET A 1 47.75 -21.54 29.99
CA MET A 1 46.29 -21.73 29.86
C MET A 1 46.07 -22.90 28.92
N THR A 2 45.68 -24.03 29.48
CA THR A 2 45.64 -25.36 28.88
C THR A 2 44.29 -25.59 28.18
N THR A 3 44.33 -25.98 26.91
CA THR A 3 43.16 -26.35 26.10
C THR A 3 42.81 -27.84 26.29
N PRO A 4 41.53 -28.21 26.49
CA PRO A 4 41.14 -29.60 26.61
C PRO A 4 40.90 -30.24 25.23
N THR A 5 41.55 -31.38 25.01
CA THR A 5 41.37 -32.24 23.84
C THR A 5 40.29 -33.28 24.14
N LEU A 6 39.14 -33.18 23.47
CA LEU A 6 38.06 -34.16 23.55
C LEU A 6 38.28 -35.26 22.51
N SER A 7 38.49 -36.49 22.98
CA SER A 7 38.52 -37.69 22.14
C SER A 7 37.12 -38.32 22.13
N SER A 8 36.44 -38.33 20.99
CA SER A 8 35.15 -39.01 20.84
C SER A 8 35.34 -40.42 20.29
N THR A 9 35.02 -41.42 21.09
CA THR A 9 34.95 -42.82 20.68
C THR A 9 33.59 -43.09 20.05
N VAL A 10 33.56 -43.37 18.75
CA VAL A 10 32.33 -43.72 18.02
C VAL A 10 32.11 -45.23 18.14
N ALA A 11 31.12 -45.63 18.94
CA ALA A 11 30.65 -47.01 19.00
C ALA A 11 29.65 -47.26 17.85
N THR A 12 30.07 -48.06 16.87
CA THR A 12 29.22 -48.46 15.73
C THR A 12 28.32 -49.60 16.17
N SER A 13 27.05 -49.30 16.47
CA SER A 13 26.01 -50.30 16.72
C SER A 13 25.30 -50.63 15.41
N SER A 14 25.53 -51.84 14.91
CA SER A 14 24.90 -52.42 13.72
C SER A 14 23.44 -52.79 14.03
N SER A 15 22.55 -51.81 13.91
CA SER A 15 21.10 -52.03 13.95
C SER A 15 20.61 -52.47 12.57
N SER A 16 20.33 -53.76 12.43
CA SER A 16 19.63 -54.34 11.29
C SER A 16 18.18 -53.86 11.28
N VAL A 17 17.92 -52.74 10.61
CA VAL A 17 16.57 -52.26 10.29
C VAL A 17 15.95 -53.19 9.25
N LEU A 18 14.95 -53.96 9.68
CA LEU A 18 14.07 -54.70 8.79
C LEU A 18 13.30 -53.67 7.95
N PHE A 19 13.66 -53.57 6.68
CA PHE A 19 12.93 -52.75 5.70
C PHE A 19 11.56 -53.39 5.47
N LEU A 20 10.57 -52.97 6.25
CA LEU A 20 9.16 -53.22 5.96
C LEU A 20 8.87 -52.56 4.62
N SER A 21 8.72 -53.37 3.56
CA SER A 21 8.35 -52.86 2.25
C SER A 21 6.96 -52.23 2.38
N LEU A 22 6.87 -50.93 2.13
CA LEU A 22 5.59 -50.23 2.07
C LEU A 22 4.68 -50.96 1.07
N PRO A 23 3.38 -51.13 1.38
CA PRO A 23 2.44 -51.72 0.45
C PRO A 23 2.48 -50.94 -0.88
N PRO A 24 2.43 -51.63 -2.03
CA PRO A 24 2.51 -51.00 -3.33
C PRO A 24 1.32 -50.04 -3.50
N TYR A 25 1.58 -48.74 -3.45
CA TYR A 25 0.59 -47.73 -3.78
C TYR A 25 0.43 -47.70 -5.30
N SER A 26 -0.73 -48.11 -5.79
CA SER A 26 -1.13 -47.90 -7.18
C SER A 26 -1.13 -46.40 -7.48
N ILE A 27 -0.53 -46.02 -8.62
CA ILE A 27 -0.49 -44.63 -9.09
C ILE A 27 -1.94 -44.13 -9.13
N PRO A 28 -2.32 -43.11 -8.33
CA PRO A 28 -3.67 -42.61 -8.34
C PRO A 28 -4.01 -42.13 -9.75
N SER A 29 -5.22 -42.47 -10.21
CA SER A 29 -5.76 -41.93 -11.45
C SER A 29 -5.66 -40.40 -11.45
N LEU A 30 -5.50 -39.80 -12.63
CA LEU A 30 -5.48 -38.34 -12.78
C LEU A 30 -6.59 -37.71 -11.91
N PRO A 31 -6.29 -36.67 -11.13
CA PRO A 31 -7.31 -36.01 -10.32
C PRO A 31 -8.46 -35.58 -11.25
N PRO A 32 -9.71 -35.70 -10.80
CA PRO A 32 -10.84 -35.26 -11.60
C PRO A 32 -10.69 -33.78 -11.98
N SER A 33 -11.14 -33.44 -13.18
CA SER A 33 -11.07 -32.06 -13.68
C SER A 33 -12.09 -31.20 -12.93
N TYR A 34 -11.64 -30.48 -11.90
CA TYR A 34 -12.48 -29.51 -11.19
C TYR A 34 -12.63 -28.23 -12.02
N SER A 35 -13.87 -27.81 -12.24
CA SER A 35 -14.19 -26.48 -12.77
C SER A 35 -14.42 -25.51 -11.59
N PRO A 36 -13.92 -24.26 -11.65
CA PRO A 36 -14.27 -23.23 -10.66
C PRO A 36 -15.73 -22.76 -10.79
N ASP A 37 -16.36 -23.01 -11.94
CA ASP A 37 -17.76 -22.68 -12.20
C ASP A 37 -18.62 -23.94 -12.08
N PRO A 38 -19.79 -23.86 -11.40
CA PRO A 38 -20.68 -25.00 -11.22
C PRO A 38 -21.23 -25.49 -12.57
N SER A 39 -21.31 -26.80 -12.72
CA SER A 39 -21.90 -27.47 -13.89
C SER A 39 -23.41 -27.24 -13.94
N PRO A 40 -24.09 -27.45 -15.09
CA PRO A 40 -25.54 -27.40 -15.15
C PRO A 40 -26.18 -28.36 -14.14
N GLY A 41 -26.92 -27.82 -13.16
CA GLY A 41 -27.55 -28.59 -12.08
C GLY A 41 -26.79 -28.56 -10.74
N GLU A 42 -25.60 -27.99 -10.69
CA GLU A 42 -24.87 -27.75 -9.44
C GLU A 42 -25.20 -26.35 -8.89
N GLU A 43 -25.33 -26.24 -7.56
CA GLU A 43 -25.51 -24.96 -6.86
C GLU A 43 -24.27 -24.66 -6.00
N CYS A 44 -23.76 -23.43 -6.09
CA CYS A 44 -22.64 -22.98 -5.28
C CYS A 44 -23.16 -22.53 -3.91
N LEU A 45 -23.03 -23.38 -2.89
CA LEU A 45 -23.47 -23.08 -1.51
C LEU A 45 -22.70 -21.91 -0.89
N GLU A 46 -21.39 -21.83 -1.15
CA GLU A 46 -20.53 -20.76 -0.64
C GLU A 46 -19.50 -20.39 -1.69
N ARG A 47 -19.75 -19.27 -2.38
CA ARG A 47 -18.75 -18.67 -3.25
C ARG A 47 -17.86 -17.78 -2.40
N THR A 48 -16.68 -18.24 -2.03
CA THR A 48 -15.64 -17.32 -1.59
C THR A 48 -15.42 -16.34 -2.75
N PRO A 49 -15.61 -15.01 -2.58
CA PRO A 49 -15.31 -14.03 -3.62
C PRO A 49 -13.78 -13.94 -3.83
N GLY A 50 -13.18 -15.04 -4.26
CA GLY A 50 -11.76 -15.33 -4.19
C GLY A 50 -11.04 -14.90 -5.46
N VAL A 51 -11.59 -15.24 -6.61
CA VAL A 51 -10.97 -15.00 -7.91
C VAL A 51 -11.80 -13.91 -8.58
N ARG A 52 -11.19 -12.76 -8.90
CA ARG A 52 -11.85 -11.80 -9.79
C ARG A 52 -12.26 -12.59 -11.03
N ALA A 53 -13.45 -12.33 -11.58
CA ALA A 53 -13.73 -12.74 -12.96
C ALA A 53 -12.47 -12.40 -13.77
N HIS A 54 -11.93 -13.38 -14.49
CA HIS A 54 -10.70 -13.20 -15.25
C HIS A 54 -10.86 -11.92 -16.06
N LEU A 55 -10.11 -10.88 -15.68
CA LEU A 55 -10.18 -9.61 -16.38
C LEU A 55 -9.54 -9.90 -17.74
N THR A 56 -10.30 -9.84 -18.81
CA THR A 56 -9.81 -10.13 -20.17
C THR A 56 -9.57 -8.87 -20.99
N GLY A 57 -9.88 -7.70 -20.42
CA GLY A 57 -9.76 -6.43 -21.12
C GLY A 57 -8.31 -5.98 -21.29
N THR A 58 -8.07 -5.27 -22.39
CA THR A 58 -6.77 -4.66 -22.71
C THR A 58 -6.91 -3.16 -22.83
N TYR A 59 -6.15 -2.41 -22.03
CA TYR A 59 -6.06 -0.95 -22.12
C TYR A 59 -4.92 -0.57 -23.09
N ILE A 60 -5.20 0.21 -24.13
CA ILE A 60 -4.19 0.60 -25.14
C ILE A 60 -4.00 2.11 -25.14
N LYS A 61 -2.75 2.56 -25.02
CA LYS A 61 -2.36 3.95 -25.21
C LYS A 61 -1.39 4.10 -26.38
N ARG A 62 -1.72 4.97 -27.33
CA ARG A 62 -0.91 5.26 -28.52
C ARG A 62 -0.18 6.60 -28.41
N CYS A 63 1.00 6.69 -29.02
CA CYS A 63 1.76 7.91 -29.21
C CYS A 63 2.43 7.87 -30.58
N GLY A 64 1.84 8.57 -31.55
CA GLY A 64 2.22 8.43 -32.95
C GLY A 64 1.97 6.99 -33.43
N CYS A 65 3.02 6.38 -33.98
CA CYS A 65 3.04 5.02 -34.50
C CYS A 65 3.30 3.93 -33.43
N ASP A 66 3.62 4.33 -32.21
CA ASP A 66 3.92 3.41 -31.12
C ASP A 66 2.70 3.23 -30.21
N ALA A 67 2.55 2.04 -29.64
CA ALA A 67 1.47 1.75 -28.69
C ALA A 67 1.97 0.93 -27.50
N VAL A 68 1.33 1.13 -26.34
CA VAL A 68 1.49 0.30 -25.15
C VAL A 68 0.14 -0.27 -24.78
N GLY A 69 0.05 -1.59 -24.73
CA GLY A 69 -1.11 -2.33 -24.25
C GLY A 69 -0.88 -2.87 -22.84
N LEU A 70 -1.88 -2.79 -21.97
CA LEU A 70 -1.90 -3.38 -20.64
C LEU A 70 -3.06 -4.38 -20.58
N SER A 71 -2.76 -5.64 -20.27
CA SER A 71 -3.74 -6.73 -20.16
C SER A 71 -4.30 -6.83 -18.75
N ASP A 72 -5.31 -7.69 -18.59
CA ASP A 72 -5.98 -7.99 -17.31
C ASP A 72 -6.69 -6.78 -16.67
N HIS A 73 -7.30 -5.94 -17.52
CA HIS A 73 -8.12 -4.81 -17.09
C HIS A 73 -9.60 -5.03 -17.29
N ASP A 74 -10.38 -4.32 -16.49
CA ASP A 74 -11.82 -4.20 -16.69
C ASP A 74 -12.08 -3.36 -17.96
N LEU A 75 -12.88 -3.91 -18.89
CA LEU A 75 -13.26 -3.24 -20.15
C LEU A 75 -13.99 -1.91 -19.92
N SER A 76 -14.63 -1.74 -18.77
CA SER A 76 -15.32 -0.52 -18.39
C SER A 76 -14.41 0.53 -17.76
N ALA A 77 -13.21 0.14 -17.30
CA ALA A 77 -12.32 1.03 -16.57
C ALA A 77 -11.55 1.97 -17.52
N THR A 78 -11.64 3.28 -17.24
CA THR A 78 -10.87 4.30 -17.97
C THR A 78 -9.40 4.36 -17.56
N ILE A 79 -9.08 3.84 -16.38
CA ILE A 79 -7.74 3.85 -15.79
C ILE A 79 -7.43 2.43 -15.30
N PRO A 80 -6.32 1.82 -15.75
CA PRO A 80 -5.83 0.54 -15.27
C PRO A 80 -5.77 0.47 -13.75
N THR A 81 -6.20 -0.64 -13.13
CA THR A 81 -6.21 -0.78 -11.66
C THR A 81 -5.49 -2.03 -11.19
N TYR A 82 -4.44 -1.85 -10.40
CA TYR A 82 -3.58 -2.94 -9.90
C TYR A 82 -3.64 -3.07 -8.38
N GLY A 83 -3.56 -4.31 -7.89
CA GLY A 83 -3.50 -4.62 -6.46
C GLY A 83 -2.08 -4.74 -5.92
N ARG A 84 -1.97 -5.05 -4.62
CA ARG A 84 -0.70 -5.38 -3.96
C ARG A 84 -0.08 -6.60 -4.64
N ASN A 85 1.20 -6.52 -4.99
CA ASN A 85 1.95 -7.59 -5.68
C ASN A 85 1.30 -8.06 -7.00
N SER A 86 0.37 -7.29 -7.56
CA SER A 86 -0.24 -7.62 -8.85
C SER A 86 0.82 -7.45 -9.93
N PRO A 87 1.04 -8.45 -10.80
CA PRO A 87 1.81 -8.25 -12.00
C PRO A 87 1.10 -7.26 -12.92
N ILE A 88 1.89 -6.47 -13.64
CA ILE A 88 1.49 -5.62 -14.75
C ILE A 88 1.86 -6.39 -16.01
N HIS A 89 0.85 -7.00 -16.63
CA HIS A 89 0.98 -7.67 -17.92
C HIS A 89 0.70 -6.68 -19.06
N GLY A 90 1.49 -6.75 -20.12
CA GLY A 90 1.28 -5.88 -21.27
C GLY A 90 2.24 -6.12 -22.41
N PHE A 91 2.21 -5.23 -23.38
CA PHE A 91 3.09 -5.26 -24.54
C PHE A 91 3.40 -3.85 -25.05
N VAL A 92 4.54 -3.70 -25.72
CA VAL A 92 4.89 -2.51 -26.48
C VAL A 92 4.85 -2.88 -27.96
N SER A 93 4.04 -2.16 -28.74
CA SER A 93 3.92 -2.32 -30.20
C SER A 93 4.63 -1.17 -30.90
N LEU A 94 5.45 -1.51 -31.90
CA LEU A 94 6.33 -0.60 -32.62
C LEU A 94 6.11 -0.75 -34.12
N GLU A 95 5.90 0.37 -34.81
CA GLU A 95 5.81 0.38 -36.28
C GLU A 95 7.20 0.47 -36.92
N ASP A 96 7.99 1.49 -36.57
CA ASP A 96 9.37 1.65 -37.03
C ASP A 96 10.35 1.02 -36.05
N ARG A 97 10.82 -0.18 -36.40
CA ARG A 97 11.67 -1.06 -35.57
C ARG A 97 13.16 -0.91 -35.84
N GLU A 98 13.51 -0.46 -37.05
CA GLU A 98 14.90 -0.35 -37.50
C GLU A 98 15.63 0.79 -36.80
N THR A 99 14.90 1.84 -36.45
CA THR A 99 15.45 2.99 -35.74
C THR A 99 15.51 2.78 -34.24
N VAL A 100 14.89 1.75 -33.67
CA VAL A 100 14.82 1.57 -32.21
C VAL A 100 16.19 1.10 -31.68
N SER A 101 16.69 1.80 -30.67
CA SER A 101 17.98 1.54 -30.01
C SER A 101 17.82 1.02 -28.57
N GLY A 102 16.69 1.29 -27.93
CA GLY A 102 16.37 0.75 -26.61
C GLY A 102 14.96 1.04 -26.17
N ILE A 103 14.42 0.14 -25.35
CA ILE A 103 13.08 0.26 -24.75
C ILE A 103 13.21 0.03 -23.26
N VAL A 104 12.80 1.02 -22.48
CA VAL A 104 12.87 1.00 -21.03
C VAL A 104 11.51 1.32 -20.45
N LEU A 105 10.99 0.40 -19.65
CA LEU A 105 9.76 0.56 -18.87
C LEU A 105 10.14 1.05 -17.47
N ASN A 106 9.51 2.11 -17.01
CA ASN A 106 9.73 2.66 -15.68
C ASN A 106 8.41 2.75 -14.93
N ILE A 107 8.42 2.31 -13.67
CA ILE A 107 7.29 2.44 -12.76
C ILE A 107 7.61 3.57 -11.80
N HIS A 108 6.77 4.59 -11.81
CA HIS A 108 6.86 5.74 -10.94
C HIS A 108 5.66 5.81 -10.00
N GLY A 109 5.91 6.23 -8.78
CA GLY A 109 4.86 6.57 -7.83
C GLY A 109 5.35 7.66 -6.90
N ARG A 110 4.46 8.57 -6.56
CA ARG A 110 4.79 9.72 -5.72
C ARG A 110 3.60 10.16 -4.89
N ILE A 111 3.92 10.83 -3.79
CA ILE A 111 2.99 11.61 -2.97
C ILE A 111 3.27 13.07 -3.22
N ASP A 112 2.24 13.83 -3.54
CA ASP A 112 2.23 15.28 -3.62
C ASP A 112 1.40 15.83 -2.46
N VAL A 113 2.04 16.62 -1.58
CA VAL A 113 1.38 17.33 -0.47
C VAL A 113 1.48 18.83 -0.75
N ILE A 114 0.34 19.52 -0.79
CA ILE A 114 0.27 20.95 -1.05
C ILE A 114 -0.43 21.61 0.13
N VAL A 115 0.20 22.64 0.71
CA VAL A 115 -0.35 23.42 1.82
C VAL A 115 -0.55 24.85 1.33
N SER A 116 -1.77 25.38 1.39
CA SER A 116 -2.02 26.78 1.02
C SER A 116 -1.17 27.72 1.87
N GLY A 117 -0.35 28.55 1.21
CA GLY A 117 0.61 29.44 1.86
C GLY A 117 1.89 28.76 2.38
N GLY A 118 1.94 27.42 2.43
CA GLY A 118 3.09 26.63 2.90
C GLY A 118 3.91 25.96 1.80
N GLY A 119 3.44 25.98 0.55
CA GLY A 119 4.14 25.42 -0.62
C GLY A 119 3.74 23.97 -0.93
N SER A 120 4.54 23.29 -1.75
CA SER A 120 4.32 21.89 -2.14
C SER A 120 5.52 21.01 -1.82
N HIS A 121 5.28 19.81 -1.30
CA HIS A 121 6.28 18.79 -1.05
C HIS A 121 5.94 17.51 -1.83
N THR A 122 6.89 16.99 -2.60
CA THR A 122 6.73 15.74 -3.34
C THR A 122 7.69 14.69 -2.80
N THR A 123 7.17 13.52 -2.44
CA THR A 123 7.95 12.36 -2.02
C THR A 123 7.83 11.25 -3.07
N ASN A 124 8.95 10.75 -3.60
CA ASN A 124 8.95 9.60 -4.50
C ASN A 124 8.78 8.31 -3.71
N LEU A 125 7.75 7.53 -4.04
CA LEU A 125 7.46 6.23 -3.45
C LEU A 125 8.17 5.12 -4.20
N VAL A 126 8.05 5.11 -5.53
CA VAL A 126 8.65 4.08 -6.37
C VAL A 126 9.29 4.71 -7.60
N SER A 127 10.47 4.20 -7.94
CA SER A 127 11.19 4.50 -9.17
C SER A 127 11.94 3.23 -9.57
N LYS A 128 11.26 2.35 -10.32
CA LYS A 128 11.83 1.09 -10.82
C LYS A 128 11.95 1.15 -12.33
N SER A 129 13.04 0.59 -12.86
CA SER A 129 13.35 0.61 -14.29
C SER A 129 13.62 -0.81 -14.77
N TYR A 130 13.04 -1.16 -15.92
CA TYR A 130 13.13 -2.46 -16.56
C TYR A 130 13.50 -2.24 -18.02
N THR A 131 14.66 -2.75 -18.43
CA THR A 131 15.05 -2.74 -19.85
C THR A 131 14.33 -3.88 -20.55
N LEU A 132 13.36 -3.54 -21.41
CA LEU A 132 12.61 -4.53 -22.20
C LEU A 132 13.42 -4.99 -23.41
N TRP A 133 14.18 -4.06 -24.02
CA TRP A 133 15.03 -4.36 -25.16
C TRP A 133 16.18 -3.35 -25.29
N SER A 134 17.33 -3.80 -25.79
CA SER A 134 18.46 -2.94 -26.14
C SER A 134 19.28 -3.53 -27.27
N SER A 135 19.61 -2.69 -28.26
CA SER A 135 20.48 -3.08 -29.38
C SER A 135 21.92 -3.43 -28.95
N ARG A 136 22.33 -3.03 -27.74
CA ARG A 136 23.66 -3.35 -27.20
C ARG A 136 23.76 -4.78 -26.69
N THR A 137 22.68 -5.30 -26.10
CA THR A 137 22.66 -6.63 -25.49
C THR A 137 22.56 -7.73 -26.54
N SER A 138 22.00 -7.43 -27.71
CA SER A 138 21.74 -8.38 -28.80
C SER A 138 22.93 -8.59 -29.77
N ARG A 139 24.14 -8.20 -29.37
CA ARG A 139 25.36 -8.21 -30.20
C ARG A 139 25.86 -9.60 -30.67
N GLY A 140 25.23 -10.69 -30.23
CA GLY A 140 25.57 -12.05 -30.66
C GLY A 140 24.86 -12.54 -31.93
N THR A 141 23.80 -11.85 -32.36
CA THR A 141 23.02 -12.24 -33.54
C THR A 141 23.18 -11.19 -34.62
N THR A 142 23.61 -11.61 -35.82
CA THR A 142 24.03 -10.75 -36.94
C THR A 142 22.97 -9.80 -37.47
N THR A 143 21.72 -9.90 -37.03
CA THR A 143 20.57 -9.10 -37.51
C THR A 143 19.52 -8.83 -36.42
N SER A 144 19.91 -8.32 -35.25
CA SER A 144 18.93 -8.06 -34.18
C SER A 144 18.10 -6.78 -34.40
N THR A 145 17.19 -6.80 -35.38
CA THR A 145 16.12 -5.79 -35.48
C THR A 145 15.20 -5.93 -34.26
N CYS A 146 14.71 -4.80 -33.74
CA CYS A 146 13.77 -4.82 -32.62
C CYS A 146 12.48 -5.60 -33.01
N PRO A 147 11.94 -6.47 -32.14
CA PRO A 147 10.64 -7.10 -32.38
C PRO A 147 9.53 -6.06 -32.56
N SER A 148 8.52 -6.36 -33.38
CA SER A 148 7.36 -5.46 -33.58
C SER A 148 6.49 -5.34 -32.33
N VAL A 149 6.40 -6.43 -31.57
CA VAL A 149 5.66 -6.50 -30.31
C VAL A 149 6.56 -7.10 -29.26
N ILE A 150 6.69 -6.42 -28.12
CA ILE A 150 7.51 -6.86 -27.00
C ILE A 150 6.60 -7.05 -25.79
N PRO A 151 6.26 -8.30 -25.43
CA PRO A 151 5.49 -8.59 -24.23
C PRO A 151 6.34 -8.29 -22.99
N PHE A 152 5.68 -7.87 -21.91
CA PHE A 152 6.32 -7.69 -20.60
C PHE A 152 5.40 -8.14 -19.47
N SER A 153 6.03 -8.56 -18.38
CA SER A 153 5.38 -8.85 -17.10
C SER A 153 6.28 -8.32 -16.00
N VAL A 154 5.80 -7.32 -15.25
CA VAL A 154 6.58 -6.71 -14.16
C VAL A 154 5.72 -6.61 -12.90
N SER A 155 6.30 -6.92 -11.74
CA SER A 155 5.60 -6.81 -10.46
C SER A 155 5.76 -5.43 -9.85
N LEU A 156 4.69 -4.89 -9.28
CA LEU A 156 4.75 -3.69 -8.44
C LEU A 156 5.52 -3.99 -7.15
N PRO A 157 6.45 -3.12 -6.72
CA PRO A 157 7.05 -3.25 -5.39
C PRO A 157 5.98 -3.22 -4.30
N SER A 158 6.13 -4.06 -3.27
CA SER A 158 5.22 -4.03 -2.11
C SER A 158 5.47 -2.83 -1.20
N GLU A 159 6.70 -2.32 -1.21
CA GLU A 159 7.23 -1.39 -0.22
C GLU A 159 8.07 -0.27 -0.84
N PHE A 160 8.14 0.84 -0.14
CA PHE A 160 9.08 1.94 -0.37
C PHE A 160 9.89 2.22 0.91
N ARG A 161 11.01 2.91 0.78
CA ARG A 161 11.78 3.39 1.93
C ARG A 161 11.36 4.82 2.25
N ASP A 162 10.95 5.06 3.50
CA ASP A 162 10.66 6.41 3.96
C ASP A 162 11.95 7.25 4.14
N HIS A 163 11.81 8.48 4.60
CA HIS A 163 12.93 9.38 4.85
C HIS A 163 13.87 8.90 5.98
N HIS A 164 13.41 7.97 6.82
CA HIS A 164 14.22 7.27 7.82
C HIS A 164 14.85 5.98 7.28
N GLY A 165 14.61 5.66 6.00
CA GLY A 165 15.09 4.43 5.36
C GLY A 165 14.31 3.17 5.76
N LEU A 166 13.22 3.31 6.52
CA LEU A 166 12.41 2.19 6.97
C LEU A 166 11.50 1.71 5.84
N PRO A 167 11.33 0.39 5.66
CA PRO A 167 10.39 -0.15 4.70
C PRO A 167 8.96 0.17 5.14
N ARG A 168 8.18 0.73 4.22
CA ARG A 168 6.76 1.06 4.39
C ARG A 168 5.98 0.49 3.21
N ALA A 169 4.77 0.01 3.44
CA ALA A 169 3.91 -0.44 2.35
C ALA A 169 3.57 0.73 1.42
N LEU A 170 3.45 0.47 0.12
CA LEU A 170 2.98 1.48 -0.83
C LEU A 170 1.55 1.93 -0.45
N PRO A 171 1.28 3.25 -0.34
CA PRO A 171 -0.07 3.76 -0.07
C PRO A 171 -0.97 3.60 -1.31
N PRO A 172 -2.29 3.43 -1.14
CA PRO A 172 -3.23 3.40 -2.24
C PRO A 172 -3.23 4.71 -3.04
N THR A 173 -3.64 4.67 -4.31
CA THR A 173 -3.96 5.87 -5.08
C THR A 173 -5.12 6.60 -4.41
N SER A 174 -4.88 7.82 -3.96
CA SER A 174 -5.86 8.64 -3.26
C SER A 174 -5.67 10.11 -3.58
N GLU A 175 -6.75 10.85 -3.56
CA GLU A 175 -6.75 12.31 -3.67
C GLU A 175 -7.67 12.83 -2.55
N LEU A 176 -7.09 13.57 -1.60
CA LEU A 176 -7.75 14.06 -0.39
C LEU A 176 -7.57 15.57 -0.30
N THR A 177 -8.68 16.28 -0.10
CA THR A 177 -8.71 17.72 0.12
C THR A 177 -9.31 17.99 1.48
N PHE A 178 -8.56 18.64 2.37
CA PHE A 178 -9.01 18.92 3.73
C PHE A 178 -9.50 20.37 3.82
N ALA A 179 -10.82 20.56 3.68
CA ALA A 179 -11.44 21.88 3.73
C ALA A 179 -11.25 22.57 5.10
N ALA A 180 -11.28 21.80 6.19
CA ALA A 180 -11.16 22.33 7.55
C ALA A 180 -9.74 22.84 7.91
N SER A 181 -8.71 22.34 7.24
CA SER A 181 -7.31 22.68 7.53
C SER A 181 -6.71 23.47 6.37
N ARG A 182 -6.73 24.82 6.45
CA ARG A 182 -5.94 25.77 5.63
C ARG A 182 -5.56 25.31 4.19
N GLY A 183 -6.49 24.73 3.43
CA GLY A 183 -6.23 24.22 2.08
C GLY A 183 -5.08 23.20 1.99
N LEU A 184 -5.07 22.19 2.86
CA LEU A 184 -4.19 21.02 2.71
C LEU A 184 -4.75 20.08 1.64
N PHE A 185 -3.93 19.77 0.63
CA PHE A 185 -4.21 18.83 -0.44
C PHE A 185 -3.16 17.72 -0.46
N PHE A 186 -3.63 16.48 -0.57
CA PHE A 186 -2.80 15.28 -0.57
C PHE A 186 -3.17 14.40 -1.76
N LYS A 187 -2.18 14.04 -2.59
CA LYS A 187 -2.39 13.19 -3.76
C LYS A 187 -1.32 12.12 -3.83
N THR A 188 -1.73 10.87 -3.92
CA THR A 188 -0.86 9.73 -4.21
C THR A 188 -1.20 9.21 -5.60
N GLY A 189 -0.20 9.17 -6.48
CA GLY A 189 -0.38 8.75 -7.87
C GLY A 189 0.73 7.80 -8.33
N TYR A 190 0.38 6.93 -9.28
CA TYR A 190 1.29 5.98 -9.90
C TYR A 190 1.16 6.01 -11.42
N MET A 191 2.29 5.79 -12.08
CA MET A 191 2.44 6.02 -13.51
C MET A 191 3.47 5.07 -14.10
N LEU A 192 3.15 4.55 -15.28
CA LEU A 192 4.02 3.70 -16.08
C LEU A 192 4.60 4.52 -17.24
N TRP A 193 5.91 4.57 -17.37
CA TRP A 193 6.64 5.26 -18.43
C TRP A 193 7.36 4.27 -19.33
N VAL A 194 6.90 4.13 -20.57
CA VAL A 194 7.62 3.38 -21.59
C VAL A 194 8.41 4.37 -22.44
N SER A 195 9.73 4.33 -22.31
CA SER A 195 10.67 5.13 -23.09
C SER A 195 11.19 4.33 -24.26
N ILE A 196 10.96 4.82 -25.48
CA ILE A 196 11.45 4.25 -26.72
C ILE A 196 12.54 5.20 -27.26
N ALA A 197 13.79 4.77 -27.17
CA ALA A 197 14.94 5.52 -27.67
C ALA A 197 15.24 5.08 -29.10
N ARG A 198 15.31 6.03 -30.04
CA ARG A 198 15.64 5.75 -31.43
C ARG A 198 17.01 6.29 -31.82
N SER A 199 17.81 5.47 -32.49
CA SER A 199 19.05 5.95 -33.10
C SER A 199 18.71 6.93 -34.22
N PRO A 200 19.44 8.04 -34.32
CA PRO A 200 19.24 8.99 -35.41
C PRO A 200 19.43 8.27 -36.76
N SER A 201 18.50 8.50 -37.68
CA SER A 201 18.65 8.05 -39.06
C SER A 201 19.99 8.57 -39.62
N ARG A 202 20.67 7.77 -40.46
CA ARG A 202 21.93 8.18 -41.11
C ARG A 202 21.82 9.52 -41.83
N ARG A 203 20.61 9.89 -42.28
CA ARG A 203 20.31 11.16 -42.96
C ARG A 203 20.18 12.36 -42.01
N PHE A 204 19.84 12.16 -40.74
CA PHE A 204 19.64 13.21 -39.75
C PHE A 204 20.42 12.89 -38.46
N LYS A 205 21.75 13.02 -38.51
CA LYS A 205 22.69 12.61 -37.44
C LYS A 205 22.58 13.37 -36.11
N LEU A 206 21.68 14.34 -35.96
CA LEU A 206 21.75 15.35 -34.89
C LEU A 206 20.68 15.26 -33.81
N LEU A 207 19.60 14.48 -33.97
CA LEU A 207 18.57 14.35 -32.95
C LEU A 207 18.30 12.89 -32.58
N ASN A 208 18.76 12.50 -31.40
CA ASN A 208 18.26 11.31 -30.72
C ASN A 208 16.82 11.59 -30.28
N THR A 209 15.86 10.92 -30.92
CA THR A 209 14.45 11.04 -30.56
C THR A 209 14.11 10.01 -29.51
N ARG A 210 13.60 10.49 -28.37
CA ARG A 210 13.08 9.64 -27.30
C ARG A 210 11.59 9.89 -27.17
N ASN A 211 10.80 8.89 -27.55
CA ASN A 211 9.36 8.91 -27.33
C ASN A 211 9.06 8.34 -25.95
N ILE A 212 8.19 8.99 -25.19
CA ILE A 212 7.78 8.53 -23.86
C ILE A 212 6.27 8.38 -23.85
N ILE A 213 5.79 7.15 -23.66
CA ILE A 213 4.38 6.84 -23.46
C ILE A 213 4.13 6.71 -21.96
N SER A 214 3.27 7.59 -21.44
CA SER A 214 2.96 7.67 -20.01
C SER A 214 1.55 7.19 -19.74
N ILE A 215 1.37 6.18 -18.89
CA ILE A 215 0.05 5.64 -18.51
C ILE A 215 -0.13 5.77 -17.00
N ASP A 216 -1.13 6.52 -16.57
CA ASP A 216 -1.51 6.55 -15.16
C ASP A 216 -2.26 5.26 -14.80
N PHE A 217 -2.06 4.76 -13.58
CA PHE A 217 -2.82 3.63 -13.07
C PHE A 217 -3.21 3.84 -11.61
N LYS A 218 -4.31 3.21 -11.21
CA LYS A 218 -4.77 3.17 -9.82
C LYS A 218 -4.11 1.99 -9.11
N TYR A 219 -3.38 2.28 -8.05
CA TYR A 219 -2.91 1.26 -7.12
C TYR A 219 -3.94 1.13 -5.99
N ALA A 220 -4.62 -0.01 -5.95
CA ALA A 220 -5.65 -0.34 -4.98
C ALA A 220 -5.23 -1.62 -4.24
N PRO A 221 -4.25 -1.54 -3.31
CA PRO A 221 -3.85 -2.68 -2.50
C PRO A 221 -5.07 -3.17 -1.72
N ARG A 222 -5.58 -4.34 -2.10
CA ARG A 222 -6.67 -4.95 -1.36
C ARG A 222 -6.09 -5.51 -0.07
N VAL A 223 -6.56 -4.98 1.05
CA VAL A 223 -6.43 -5.68 2.32
C VAL A 223 -7.70 -6.50 2.46
N ARG A 224 -7.63 -7.79 2.11
CA ARG A 224 -8.74 -8.69 2.41
C ARG A 224 -8.66 -9.06 3.87
N LEU A 225 -9.83 -9.16 4.49
CA LEU A 225 -9.96 -9.90 5.74
C LEU A 225 -9.57 -11.35 5.44
N SER A 226 -8.86 -12.01 6.36
CA SER A 226 -8.46 -13.41 6.23
C SER A 226 -9.66 -14.33 6.07
N ARG A 227 -10.85 -13.88 6.50
CA ARG A 227 -12.11 -14.61 6.43
C ARG A 227 -13.21 -13.73 5.83
N PRO A 228 -14.09 -14.29 4.98
CA PRO A 228 -15.30 -13.59 4.57
C PRO A 228 -16.15 -13.30 5.81
N ILE A 229 -16.77 -12.13 5.86
CA ILE A 229 -17.76 -11.83 6.90
C ILE A 229 -18.96 -12.72 6.60
N GLN A 230 -19.16 -13.76 7.41
CA GLN A 230 -20.35 -14.59 7.29
C GLN A 230 -21.58 -13.74 7.62
N PRO A 231 -22.69 -13.86 6.87
CA PRO A 231 -23.90 -13.10 7.13
C PRO A 231 -24.53 -13.62 8.41
N VAL A 232 -24.19 -13.00 9.55
CA VAL A 232 -24.64 -13.54 10.83
C VAL A 232 -26.04 -13.03 11.19
N THR A 233 -26.83 -13.93 11.75
CA THR A 233 -28.15 -13.68 12.32
C THR A 233 -28.06 -13.09 13.74
N GLU A 234 -27.01 -13.39 14.51
CA GLU A 234 -26.87 -12.97 15.92
C GLU A 234 -25.46 -12.50 16.29
N PHE A 235 -25.23 -11.19 16.19
CA PHE A 235 -23.93 -10.56 16.47
C PHE A 235 -23.27 -10.99 17.80
N LEU A 236 -24.05 -11.07 18.89
CA LEU A 236 -23.50 -11.39 20.20
C LEU A 236 -23.04 -12.84 20.32
N SER A 237 -23.60 -13.74 19.50
CA SER A 237 -23.16 -15.12 19.40
C SER A 237 -21.79 -15.17 18.72
N ASP A 238 -21.55 -14.36 17.68
CA ASP A 238 -20.25 -14.28 17.01
C ASP A 238 -19.14 -13.72 17.88
N VAL A 239 -19.42 -12.63 18.61
CA VAL A 239 -18.43 -12.06 19.53
C VAL A 239 -17.99 -13.08 20.57
N LYS A 240 -18.89 -14.00 20.96
CA LYS A 240 -18.56 -15.09 21.89
C LYS A 240 -17.81 -16.23 21.21
N MET A 241 -18.18 -16.58 19.98
CA MET A 241 -17.57 -17.68 19.23
C MET A 241 -16.19 -17.31 18.68
N MET A 242 -15.95 -16.02 18.43
CA MET A 242 -14.77 -15.50 17.75
C MET A 242 -14.27 -14.19 18.41
N PRO A 243 -13.98 -14.18 19.73
CA PRO A 243 -13.58 -12.96 20.44
C PRO A 243 -12.30 -12.33 19.88
N GLU A 244 -11.41 -13.11 19.25
CA GLU A 244 -10.19 -12.62 18.60
C GLU A 244 -10.45 -11.77 17.36
N GLU A 245 -11.64 -11.86 16.75
CA GLU A 245 -12.02 -11.06 15.59
C GLU A 245 -12.65 -9.72 15.97
N PHE A 246 -12.88 -9.48 17.27
CA PHE A 246 -13.49 -8.26 17.78
C PHE A 246 -12.64 -7.59 18.87
N ARG A 247 -12.45 -6.29 18.73
CA ARG A 247 -11.91 -5.41 19.77
C ARG A 247 -13.06 -4.73 20.50
N GLN A 248 -13.13 -4.91 21.81
CA GLN A 248 -14.06 -4.17 22.66
C GLN A 248 -13.43 -2.86 23.12
N VAL A 249 -14.13 -1.75 22.89
CA VAL A 249 -13.81 -0.42 23.40
C VAL A 249 -14.89 -0.01 24.39
N VAL A 250 -14.49 0.37 25.59
CA VAL A 250 -15.42 0.76 26.67
C VAL A 250 -15.31 2.26 26.88
N PHE A 251 -16.43 2.96 26.76
CA PHE A 251 -16.53 4.38 27.01
C PHE A 251 -17.33 4.61 28.30
N PRO A 252 -16.73 5.23 29.33
CA PRO A 252 -17.50 5.68 30.48
C PRO A 252 -18.39 6.85 30.06
N LEU A 253 -19.69 6.73 30.31
CA LEU A 253 -20.69 7.78 30.15
C LEU A 253 -21.01 8.34 31.53
N VAL A 254 -20.60 9.59 31.75
CA VAL A 254 -20.91 10.31 32.98
C VAL A 254 -22.36 10.77 32.91
N ALA A 255 -23.15 10.36 33.89
CA ALA A 255 -24.53 10.81 34.01
C ALA A 255 -24.58 12.32 34.25
N THR A 256 -25.46 13.03 33.54
CA THR A 256 -25.69 14.47 33.78
C THR A 256 -26.56 14.73 35.01
N SER A 257 -27.27 13.71 35.49
CA SER A 257 -28.14 13.76 36.67
C SER A 257 -27.58 12.94 37.82
N THR A 258 -27.70 13.45 39.04
CA THR A 258 -27.32 12.76 40.29
C THR A 258 -28.17 11.52 40.59
N VAL A 259 -29.31 11.37 39.92
CA VAL A 259 -30.26 10.27 40.12
C VAL A 259 -29.90 9.05 39.26
N THR A 260 -29.23 9.26 38.13
CA THR A 260 -28.87 8.18 37.21
C THR A 260 -27.45 7.70 37.49
N PRO A 261 -27.22 6.38 37.62
CA PRO A 261 -25.88 5.84 37.80
C PRO A 261 -25.04 6.08 36.53
N ASP A 262 -23.72 6.17 36.71
CA ASP A 262 -22.78 6.17 35.60
C ASP A 262 -22.99 4.92 34.71
N MET A 263 -22.86 5.10 33.41
CA MET A 263 -23.11 4.04 32.44
C MET A 263 -21.83 3.71 31.68
N GLU A 264 -21.69 2.46 31.23
CA GLU A 264 -20.61 2.08 30.33
C GLU A 264 -21.20 1.74 28.95
N LEU A 265 -20.67 2.40 27.92
CA LEU A 265 -20.94 2.07 26.54
C LEU A 265 -19.85 1.13 26.04
N HIS A 266 -20.22 -0.11 25.75
CA HIS A 266 -19.33 -1.08 25.12
C HIS A 266 -19.54 -1.05 23.62
N LEU A 267 -18.51 -0.67 22.89
CA LEU A 267 -18.45 -0.70 21.43
C LEU A 267 -17.57 -1.87 21.00
N PHE A 268 -18.13 -2.81 20.26
CA PHE A 268 -17.35 -3.87 19.64
C PHE A 268 -17.00 -3.48 18.21
N LEU A 269 -15.72 -3.51 17.87
CA LEU A 269 -15.18 -3.20 16.54
C LEU A 269 -14.52 -4.44 15.98
N PRO A 270 -14.52 -4.68 14.66
CA PRO A 270 -13.66 -5.69 14.06
C PRO A 270 -12.19 -5.43 14.47
N ALA A 271 -11.48 -6.48 14.91
CA ALA A 271 -10.06 -6.39 15.28
C ALA A 271 -9.19 -6.02 14.06
N ILE A 272 -9.64 -6.44 12.88
CA ILE A 272 -9.15 -5.96 11.59
C ILE A 272 -9.72 -4.56 11.34
N GLU A 273 -8.98 -3.52 11.69
CA GLU A 273 -9.37 -2.09 11.58
C GLU A 273 -9.46 -1.61 10.11
N ILE A 274 -10.17 -2.35 9.26
CA ILE A 274 -10.34 -2.09 7.82
C ILE A 274 -11.83 -1.85 7.59
N PHE A 275 -12.19 -0.59 7.35
CA PHE A 275 -13.56 -0.16 7.06
C PHE A 275 -13.65 0.30 5.61
N ASP A 276 -14.70 -0.10 4.89
CA ASP A 276 -14.96 0.40 3.54
C ASP A 276 -15.50 1.82 3.60
N LEU A 277 -14.83 2.76 2.93
CA LEU A 277 -15.16 4.19 2.92
C LEU A 277 -16.09 4.58 1.76
N LYS A 278 -16.33 3.70 0.78
CA LYS A 278 -16.92 4.08 -0.52
C LYS A 278 -18.14 3.27 -0.97
N GLY A 279 -18.86 2.62 -0.06
CA GLY A 279 -20.19 2.12 -0.38
C GLY A 279 -21.15 3.26 -0.69
N THR A 280 -21.51 3.46 -1.97
CA THR A 280 -22.63 4.33 -2.42
C THR A 280 -24.00 3.74 -2.06
N ASN A 281 -24.02 2.50 -1.54
CA ASN A 281 -25.07 2.14 -0.62
C ASN A 281 -24.75 2.86 0.68
N PRO A 282 -25.53 3.88 1.11
CA PRO A 282 -25.36 4.38 2.46
C PRO A 282 -25.44 3.14 3.33
N VAL A 283 -24.36 2.80 4.02
CA VAL A 283 -24.48 1.89 5.17
C VAL A 283 -25.37 2.68 6.10
N PRO A 284 -26.65 2.33 6.25
CA PRO A 284 -27.47 3.02 7.19
C PRO A 284 -26.86 2.62 8.53
N CYS A 285 -26.27 3.57 9.24
CA CYS A 285 -26.03 3.41 10.68
C CYS A 285 -27.37 3.27 11.45
N SER A 286 -28.51 3.18 10.78
CA SER A 286 -29.73 2.60 11.30
C SER A 286 -29.74 1.09 11.04
N THR A 287 -29.37 0.31 12.06
CA THR A 287 -29.80 -1.09 12.27
C THR A 287 -29.60 -2.06 11.10
N HIS A 288 -28.66 -2.99 11.30
CA HIS A 288 -28.34 -4.15 10.47
C HIS A 288 -27.48 -3.91 9.20
N ARG A 289 -26.22 -4.34 9.35
CA ARG A 289 -25.27 -4.87 8.35
C ARG A 289 -24.26 -3.86 7.76
N ALA A 290 -22.99 -4.24 7.97
CA ALA A 290 -21.74 -3.68 7.44
C ALA A 290 -21.15 -2.40 8.05
N CYS A 291 -21.33 -2.24 9.37
CA CYS A 291 -20.24 -2.10 10.33
C CYS A 291 -20.82 -2.70 11.60
N LEU A 292 -20.31 -3.85 12.06
CA LEU A 292 -20.79 -4.47 13.29
C LEU A 292 -20.28 -3.69 14.51
N CYS A 293 -20.59 -2.40 14.57
CA CYS A 293 -20.52 -1.59 15.77
C CYS A 293 -21.77 -1.91 16.58
N ALA A 294 -21.77 -3.02 17.31
CA ALA A 294 -22.80 -3.18 18.33
C ALA A 294 -22.42 -2.32 19.53
N ALA A 295 -23.22 -1.29 19.76
CA ALA A 295 -23.21 -0.54 20.99
C ALA A 295 -24.08 -1.30 22.00
N ARG A 296 -23.47 -1.81 23.07
CA ARG A 296 -24.21 -2.33 24.22
C ARG A 296 -24.01 -1.38 25.40
N ILE A 297 -25.09 -0.78 25.84
CA ILE A 297 -25.11 -0.02 27.09
C ILE A 297 -25.29 -1.02 28.22
N ARG A 298 -24.34 -1.07 29.16
CA ARG A 298 -24.46 -1.86 30.38
C ARG A 298 -24.57 -0.92 31.55
N PHE A 299 -25.64 -1.08 32.33
CA PHE A 299 -25.77 -0.42 33.62
C PHE A 299 -24.88 -1.15 34.61
N ARG A 300 -23.88 -0.42 35.12
CA ARG A 300 -23.08 -0.90 36.24
C ARG A 300 -23.84 -0.56 37.51
N LEU A 301 -24.63 -1.52 38.00
CA LEU A 301 -25.22 -1.43 39.32
C LEU A 301 -24.12 -1.72 40.34
N GLU A 302 -23.30 -0.71 40.65
CA GLU A 302 -22.43 -0.78 41.81
C GLU A 302 -23.37 -0.89 43.04
N PRO A 303 -23.24 -1.92 43.90
CA PRO A 303 -23.98 -1.93 45.14
C PRO A 303 -23.50 -0.70 45.91
N GLN A 304 -24.39 0.28 46.08
CA GLN A 304 -24.19 1.39 47.00
C GLN A 304 -23.90 0.79 48.36
N ARG A 305 -22.60 0.61 48.67
CA ARG A 305 -22.15 0.44 50.04
C ARG A 305 -22.60 1.71 50.72
N ARG A 306 -23.70 1.60 51.47
CA ARG A 306 -24.13 2.59 52.44
C ARG A 306 -22.92 2.86 53.33
N ASN A 307 -22.15 3.88 52.98
CA ASN A 307 -21.19 4.46 53.89
C ASN A 307 -22.02 5.02 55.03
N GLY A 308 -22.07 4.26 56.13
CA GLY A 308 -22.62 4.73 57.38
C GLY A 308 -21.95 6.05 57.70
N HIS A 309 -22.75 7.12 57.71
CA HIS A 309 -22.36 8.41 58.20
C HIS A 309 -21.97 8.28 59.67
N HIS A 310 -20.69 8.05 59.96
CA HIS A 310 -20.13 8.37 61.26
C HIS A 310 -19.70 9.84 61.21
N VAL A 311 -20.61 10.71 61.62
CA VAL A 311 -20.33 12.12 61.91
C VAL A 311 -19.33 12.14 63.06
N ASN A 312 -18.08 12.48 62.79
CA ASN A 312 -17.11 12.80 63.83
C ASN A 312 -16.81 14.30 63.75
N ASN A 313 -17.53 15.06 64.58
CA ASN A 313 -17.24 16.46 64.86
C ASN A 313 -15.99 16.51 65.73
N ASN A 314 -14.84 16.84 65.14
CA ASN A 314 -13.77 17.44 65.90
C ASN A 314 -13.09 18.55 65.10
N ARG A 315 -13.52 19.78 65.41
CA ARG A 315 -12.83 21.02 65.09
C ARG A 315 -11.48 21.02 65.80
N LYS A 316 -10.39 21.25 65.06
CA LYS A 316 -9.21 21.95 65.57
C LYS A 316 -8.71 22.94 64.52
N PHE A 317 -8.76 24.21 64.90
CA PHE A 317 -8.12 25.34 64.23
C PHE A 317 -6.59 25.24 64.32
N GLY A 318 -5.89 25.66 63.26
CA GLY A 318 -4.45 25.92 63.28
C GLY A 318 -3.87 26.19 61.88
N PRO A 319 -2.84 27.05 61.72
CA PRO A 319 -2.92 28.16 60.79
C PRO A 319 -2.05 28.08 59.52
N ALA A 320 -2.45 28.91 58.55
CA ALA A 320 -1.65 29.72 57.62
C ALA A 320 -0.38 29.12 56.95
N GLY A 321 -0.48 29.02 55.62
CA GLY A 321 0.48 29.73 54.76
C GLY A 321 1.57 28.88 54.11
N HIS A 322 1.38 28.53 52.83
CA HIS A 322 2.44 28.72 51.83
C HIS A 322 1.86 28.70 50.41
N ARG A 323 1.93 29.87 49.76
CA ARG A 323 1.75 30.06 48.31
C ARG A 323 2.78 29.22 47.56
N ARG A 324 2.33 28.23 46.79
CA ARG A 324 3.13 27.65 45.70
C ARG A 324 2.78 28.32 44.38
N HIS A 325 3.79 28.96 43.79
CA HIS A 325 3.79 29.46 42.43
C HIS A 325 3.42 28.36 41.43
N GLN A 326 2.38 28.61 40.63
CA GLN A 326 2.18 27.90 39.38
C GLN A 326 3.26 28.35 38.39
N ARG A 327 4.10 27.39 37.99
CA ARG A 327 5.18 27.57 37.02
C ARG A 327 4.58 27.41 35.62
N THR A 328 4.25 28.54 35.00
CA THR A 328 3.93 28.64 33.57
C THR A 328 5.14 28.19 32.76
N GLN A 329 5.03 27.05 32.07
CA GLN A 329 6.06 26.63 31.11
C GLN A 329 5.92 27.48 29.83
N ARG A 330 6.75 28.53 29.73
CA ARG A 330 7.07 29.17 28.44
C ARG A 330 8.04 28.27 27.69
N ILE A 331 7.62 27.83 26.51
CA ILE A 331 8.47 27.18 25.53
C ILE A 331 9.38 28.26 24.94
N THR A 332 10.63 28.29 25.41
CA THR A 332 11.69 29.14 24.88
C THR A 332 12.33 28.45 23.67
N GLN A 333 12.39 29.12 22.53
CA GLN A 333 13.18 28.68 21.38
C GLN A 333 14.69 28.72 21.71
N PRO A 334 15.51 27.76 21.25
CA PRO A 334 16.94 27.91 21.29
C PRO A 334 17.45 28.63 20.03
N ARG A 335 18.01 29.82 20.23
CA ARG A 335 18.96 30.46 19.31
C ARG A 335 20.36 29.89 19.52
N HIS A 336 21.06 29.71 18.39
CA HIS A 336 22.50 29.84 18.19
C HIS A 336 23.47 29.11 19.14
N TRP A 337 24.10 28.05 18.64
CA TRP A 337 25.49 27.75 18.97
C TRP A 337 26.41 28.16 17.81
N ALA A 338 27.31 29.09 18.10
CA ALA A 338 28.48 29.38 17.29
C ALA A 338 29.52 28.27 17.51
N ARG A 339 30.02 27.68 16.42
CA ARG A 339 31.25 26.87 16.42
C ARG A 339 32.28 27.57 15.53
N LYS A 340 33.35 28.03 16.14
CA LYS A 340 34.61 28.41 15.49
C LYS A 340 35.57 27.21 15.51
N ASN A 341 36.36 27.11 14.44
CA ASN A 341 37.66 26.42 14.27
C ASN A 341 37.66 24.95 13.83
N ALA A 342 38.02 24.69 12.55
CA ALA A 342 39.14 23.86 12.05
C ALA A 342 39.26 24.01 10.48
N PRO A 343 40.32 23.55 9.78
CA PRO A 343 41.19 24.35 8.89
C PRO A 343 40.98 24.06 7.36
N PRO A 344 41.74 24.71 6.44
CA PRO A 344 41.34 24.81 5.04
C PRO A 344 41.80 23.59 4.24
N THR A 345 40.90 23.05 3.42
CA THR A 345 41.30 22.26 2.25
C THR A 345 40.59 22.83 1.03
N ALA A 346 41.42 23.34 0.13
CA ALA A 346 41.08 23.78 -1.19
C ALA A 346 40.32 22.68 -1.94
N TRP A 347 39.35 23.07 -2.76
CA TRP A 347 39.20 22.64 -4.16
C TRP A 347 38.10 23.49 -4.81
N GLY A 348 38.38 23.96 -6.02
CA GLY A 348 37.72 25.09 -6.67
C GLY A 348 36.21 24.93 -6.91
N SER A 349 35.46 25.92 -6.42
CA SER A 349 34.07 26.18 -6.78
C SER A 349 34.04 27.09 -8.01
N ASN A 350 33.72 26.49 -9.17
CA ASN A 350 33.09 27.19 -10.29
C ASN A 350 31.80 26.43 -10.65
N ARG A 351 30.69 26.76 -9.98
CA ARG A 351 29.34 26.49 -10.48
C ARG A 351 28.44 27.69 -10.26
N THR A 352 28.55 28.60 -11.22
CA THR A 352 27.51 29.56 -11.59
C THR A 352 26.23 28.81 -11.99
N THR A 353 25.15 29.11 -11.28
CA THR A 353 23.81 29.40 -11.85
C THR A 353 23.55 28.89 -13.27
N ARG A 354 23.17 27.61 -13.39
CA ARG A 354 22.62 27.07 -14.65
C ARG A 354 21.52 26.05 -14.41
N GLU A 355 20.56 26.38 -13.54
CA GLU A 355 19.42 25.50 -13.23
C GLU A 355 18.05 26.22 -13.23
N GLN A 356 17.92 27.26 -14.06
CA GLN A 356 16.63 27.93 -14.31
C GLN A 356 16.24 28.05 -15.79
N ARG A 357 16.95 27.39 -16.71
CA ARG A 357 16.69 27.50 -18.18
C ARG A 357 16.41 26.16 -18.88
N ARG A 358 15.73 25.21 -18.21
CA ARG A 358 15.24 23.95 -18.80
C ARG A 358 13.73 23.68 -18.61
N LYS A 359 12.94 24.72 -18.30
CA LYS A 359 11.46 24.63 -18.22
C LYS A 359 10.70 25.35 -19.33
N ARG A 360 11.33 25.71 -20.46
CA ARG A 360 10.62 26.22 -21.63
C ARG A 360 11.10 25.47 -22.88
N LEU A 361 10.15 25.13 -23.74
CA LEU A 361 10.21 24.19 -24.87
C LEU A 361 10.24 22.71 -24.47
N TRP A 362 9.07 22.14 -24.22
CA TRP A 362 8.58 20.90 -24.85
C TRP A 362 7.06 20.90 -24.69
N THR A 363 6.40 21.86 -25.34
CA THR A 363 4.95 21.85 -25.60
C THR A 363 4.74 21.38 -27.04
N GLY A 364 5.32 20.24 -27.39
CA GLY A 364 4.90 19.49 -28.57
C GLY A 364 3.63 18.73 -28.18
N LYS A 365 2.47 19.35 -28.32
CA LYS A 365 1.16 18.66 -28.24
C LYS A 365 1.05 17.73 -29.45
N GLY A 366 1.72 16.59 -29.41
CA GLY A 366 1.26 15.42 -30.15
C GLY A 366 0.04 14.89 -29.41
N SER A 367 -1.16 15.17 -29.92
CA SER A 367 -2.41 14.68 -29.34
C SER A 367 -2.38 13.15 -29.30
N CYS A 368 -2.17 12.57 -28.13
CA CYS A 368 -2.29 11.13 -27.92
C CYS A 368 -3.76 10.83 -27.68
N ALA A 369 -4.47 10.39 -28.73
CA ALA A 369 -5.83 9.91 -28.59
C ALA A 369 -5.83 8.53 -27.91
N ALA A 370 -6.64 8.38 -26.87
CA ALA A 370 -7.01 7.05 -26.37
C ALA A 370 -8.11 6.53 -27.31
N VAL A 371 -7.78 5.51 -28.11
CA VAL A 371 -8.75 4.85 -29.00
C VAL A 371 -9.28 3.63 -28.25
N ARG A 372 -10.61 3.58 -28.06
CA ARG A 372 -11.33 2.43 -27.52
C ARG A 372 -11.51 1.43 -28.66
N MET A 373 -11.14 0.17 -28.43
CA MET A 373 -11.45 -0.96 -29.32
C MET A 373 -12.39 -1.91 -28.61
#